data_AF-A0A377FS41-F1
#
_entry.id   AF-A0A377FS41-F1
#
_cell.length_a   1.000
_cell.length_b   1.000
_cell.length_c   1.000
_cell.angle_alpha   90.00
_cell.angle_beta   90.00
_cell.angle_gamma   90.00
#
_symmetry.space_group_name_H-M   'P 1'
#
loop_
_entity.id
_entity.type
_entity.pdbx_description
1 polymer ?
#
loop_
_entity_poly.entity_id
_entity_poly.type
_entity_poly.pdbx_seq_one_letter_code
_entity_poly.pdbx_strand_id
1 'polypeptide(L)'
;MRWKKLGHIFDPEPYGFFGDYSAFAQSPQALVFDDFVRIYFSTREPDTDGTFKSHVRYVDMTPAFEVIRVSHEAVIPLGKLGTFDEHGIFPFHVTRTNGGLYGYTSGWSRRESVSVETGIGLAVSRDDGLTFERLGDGPVLSASVDEPFLVGDPFVVTRERQYMYYIYGTTWKEGPDGVAERTYKIALATSTDGQSFTRHGRVVPDAIQDESQALPTVFEADGRYHMVFCFRDTFGFRTDPTRGYRLGYAYSDDLVDWTRDDAALGFERSDTGWDADMECYPHVFEMKGRHYLLYNGNAFGHDGFGAAVLEDV
;
A
#
# COMPACT_ATOMS: atom_id res chain seq x y z
N MET A 1 10.08 -16.57 -10.38
CA MET A 1 8.77 -16.80 -9.75
C MET A 1 7.71 -17.14 -10.76
N ARG A 2 6.75 -17.97 -10.35
CA ARG A 2 5.54 -18.29 -11.11
C ARG A 2 4.31 -18.05 -10.24
N TRP A 3 3.55 -17.01 -10.58
CA TRP A 3 2.30 -16.67 -9.92
C TRP A 3 1.10 -17.14 -10.73
N LYS A 4 0.12 -17.73 -10.06
CA LYS A 4 -1.17 -18.06 -10.65
C LYS A 4 -2.22 -17.07 -10.17
N LYS A 5 -2.76 -16.27 -11.08
CA LYS A 5 -3.90 -15.37 -10.79
C LYS A 5 -5.11 -16.19 -10.35
N LEU A 6 -5.72 -15.78 -9.24
CA LEU A 6 -7.00 -16.28 -8.73
C LEU A 6 -8.18 -15.44 -9.23
N GLY A 7 -7.89 -14.26 -9.81
CA GLY A 7 -8.88 -13.34 -10.38
C GLY A 7 -9.33 -12.28 -9.38
N HIS A 8 -10.45 -11.65 -9.69
CA HIS A 8 -11.09 -10.64 -8.85
C HIS A 8 -11.77 -11.31 -7.65
N ILE A 9 -11.30 -11.04 -6.43
CA ILE A 9 -11.76 -11.74 -5.22
C ILE A 9 -12.70 -10.89 -4.37
N PHE A 10 -12.64 -9.56 -4.49
CA PHE A 10 -13.48 -8.66 -3.72
C PHE A 10 -13.95 -7.47 -4.55
N ASP A 11 -15.25 -7.41 -4.74
CA ASP A 11 -15.99 -6.27 -5.28
C ASP A 11 -16.69 -5.55 -4.10
N PRO A 12 -16.44 -4.26 -3.85
CA PRO A 12 -17.12 -3.52 -2.78
C PRO A 12 -18.58 -3.16 -3.10
N GLU A 13 -19.06 -3.26 -4.35
CA GLU A 13 -20.42 -2.86 -4.78
C GLU A 13 -21.55 -3.60 -4.04
N PRO A 14 -21.54 -4.95 -3.98
CA PRO A 14 -22.63 -5.70 -3.36
C PRO A 14 -22.73 -5.47 -1.84
N TYR A 15 -21.71 -4.88 -1.24
CA TYR A 15 -21.60 -4.64 0.19
C TYR A 15 -21.93 -3.20 0.59
N GLY A 16 -22.52 -2.40 -0.31
CA GLY A 16 -23.03 -1.06 0.01
C GLY A 16 -21.93 -0.05 0.34
N PHE A 17 -20.70 -0.29 -0.13
CA PHE A 17 -19.69 0.76 -0.13
C PHE A 17 -19.98 1.81 -1.21
N PHE A 18 -20.70 1.44 -2.28
CA PHE A 18 -21.19 2.41 -3.25
C PHE A 18 -22.36 3.22 -2.66
N GLY A 19 -22.27 4.54 -2.72
CA GLY A 19 -23.23 5.46 -2.11
C GLY A 19 -22.50 6.53 -1.30
N ASP A 20 -22.47 6.36 0.03
CA ASP A 20 -21.69 7.22 0.96
C ASP A 20 -20.19 7.25 0.57
N TYR A 21 -19.68 6.19 -0.06
CA TYR A 21 -18.35 6.15 -0.67
C TYR A 21 -18.42 6.01 -2.19
N SER A 22 -17.43 6.59 -2.86
CA SER A 22 -17.10 6.30 -4.24
C SER A 22 -16.43 4.93 -4.35
N ALA A 23 -16.75 4.24 -5.44
CA ALA A 23 -16.28 2.93 -5.86
C ALA A 23 -14.75 2.79 -5.78
N PHE A 24 -14.22 2.35 -4.63
CA PHE A 24 -12.80 2.11 -4.42
C PHE A 24 -12.57 1.18 -3.22
N ALA A 25 -11.82 0.10 -3.41
CA ALA A 25 -11.18 -0.65 -2.32
C ALA A 25 -9.68 -0.78 -2.59
N GLN A 26 -8.93 0.24 -2.17
CA GLN A 26 -7.55 0.46 -2.57
C GLN A 26 -6.55 -0.07 -1.55
N SER A 27 -5.40 -0.53 -2.03
CA SER A 27 -4.29 -1.06 -1.25
C SER A 27 -4.74 -2.11 -0.23
N PRO A 28 -5.13 -3.30 -0.72
CA PRO A 28 -5.49 -4.41 0.15
C PRO A 28 -4.29 -4.84 1.00
N GLN A 29 -4.46 -4.91 2.33
CA GLN A 29 -3.42 -5.25 3.30
C GLN A 29 -3.94 -6.38 4.21
N ALA A 30 -3.32 -7.56 4.15
CA ALA A 30 -3.78 -8.75 4.83
C ALA A 30 -3.21 -8.90 6.25
N LEU A 31 -4.08 -9.30 7.18
CA LEU A 31 -3.77 -9.85 8.49
C LEU A 31 -4.39 -11.24 8.61
N VAL A 32 -3.55 -12.26 8.78
CA VAL A 32 -3.97 -13.67 8.81
C VAL A 32 -4.35 -14.09 10.23
N PHE A 33 -5.45 -14.84 10.33
CA PHE A 33 -5.92 -15.53 11.52
C PHE A 33 -5.97 -17.04 11.25
N ASP A 34 -6.31 -17.84 12.26
CA ASP A 34 -6.31 -19.30 12.15
C ASP A 34 -7.30 -19.81 11.08
N ASP A 35 -8.49 -19.22 11.03
CA ASP A 35 -9.61 -19.68 10.21
C ASP A 35 -10.03 -18.70 9.10
N PHE A 36 -9.47 -17.49 9.08
CA PHE A 36 -9.83 -16.45 8.11
C PHE A 36 -8.66 -15.50 7.86
N VAL A 37 -8.77 -14.69 6.81
CA VAL A 37 -7.88 -13.55 6.56
C VAL A 37 -8.72 -12.27 6.63
N ARG A 38 -8.22 -11.27 7.36
CA ARG A 38 -8.76 -9.91 7.32
C ARG A 38 -7.96 -9.10 6.32
N ILE A 39 -8.61 -8.51 5.33
CA ILE A 39 -7.97 -7.64 4.35
C ILE A 39 -8.48 -6.22 4.58
N TYR A 40 -7.59 -5.34 5.04
CA TYR A 40 -7.86 -3.91 5.16
C TYR A 40 -7.71 -3.24 3.80
N PHE A 41 -8.51 -2.22 3.53
CA PHE A 41 -8.44 -1.42 2.30
C PHE A 41 -8.96 -0.02 2.58
N SER A 42 -8.60 0.93 1.72
CA SER A 42 -9.09 2.30 1.79
C SER A 42 -10.23 2.53 0.80
N THR A 43 -11.30 3.14 1.28
CA THR A 43 -12.40 3.68 0.47
C THR A 43 -12.21 5.18 0.23
N ARG A 44 -12.96 5.75 -0.71
CA ARG A 44 -12.96 7.20 -0.98
C ARG A 44 -14.35 7.78 -0.78
N GLU A 45 -14.56 8.62 0.21
CA GLU A 45 -15.78 9.40 0.43
C GLU A 45 -15.69 10.72 -0.36
N PRO A 46 -16.63 11.04 -1.27
CA PRO A 46 -16.66 12.35 -1.91
C PRO A 46 -16.74 13.48 -0.87
N ASP A 47 -15.96 14.54 -1.09
CA ASP A 47 -15.93 15.72 -0.23
C ASP A 47 -16.10 16.99 -1.08
N THR A 48 -15.91 18.17 -0.49
CA THR A 48 -16.06 19.44 -1.19
C THR A 48 -15.19 19.55 -2.45
N ASP A 49 -15.70 20.25 -3.46
CA ASP A 49 -14.98 20.62 -4.69
C ASP A 49 -14.38 19.43 -5.47
N GLY A 50 -15.05 18.27 -5.40
CA GLY A 50 -14.63 17.06 -6.12
C GLY A 50 -13.40 16.37 -5.52
N THR A 51 -13.03 16.73 -4.29
CA THR A 51 -12.00 16.03 -3.53
C THR A 51 -12.59 14.81 -2.81
N PHE A 52 -11.74 14.02 -2.16
CA PHE A 52 -12.17 12.84 -1.41
C PHE A 52 -11.57 12.84 -0.01
N LYS A 53 -12.24 12.14 0.90
CA LYS A 53 -11.69 11.66 2.17
C LYS A 53 -11.44 10.16 2.09
N SER A 54 -10.30 9.70 2.58
CA SER A 54 -9.96 8.27 2.55
C SER A 54 -10.23 7.60 3.90
N HIS A 55 -11.00 6.52 3.92
CA HIS A 55 -11.30 5.80 5.14
C HIS A 55 -10.89 4.34 5.07
N VAL A 56 -10.33 3.82 6.16
CA VAL A 56 -9.94 2.41 6.25
C VAL A 56 -11.16 1.56 6.60
N ARG A 57 -11.32 0.46 5.87
CA ARG A 57 -12.29 -0.61 6.07
C ARG A 57 -11.59 -1.96 5.99
N TYR A 58 -12.29 -3.04 6.32
CA TYR A 58 -11.81 -4.40 6.11
C TYR A 58 -12.91 -5.33 5.60
N VAL A 59 -12.47 -6.42 4.98
CA VAL A 59 -13.27 -7.61 4.71
C VAL A 59 -12.59 -8.82 5.37
N ASP A 60 -13.36 -9.62 6.10
CA ASP A 60 -12.91 -10.92 6.58
C ASP A 60 -13.33 -11.96 5.54
N MET A 61 -12.40 -12.82 5.15
CA MET A 61 -12.62 -13.86 4.14
C MET A 61 -12.13 -15.22 4.61
N THR A 62 -12.77 -16.29 4.14
CA THR A 62 -12.27 -17.65 4.34
C THR A 62 -10.92 -17.84 3.63
N PRO A 63 -10.16 -18.92 3.91
CA PRO A 63 -8.93 -19.22 3.17
C PRO A 63 -9.15 -19.45 1.67
N ALA A 64 -10.39 -19.67 1.24
CA ALA A 64 -10.80 -19.75 -0.17
C ALA A 64 -11.22 -18.39 -0.76
N PHE A 65 -11.04 -17.29 -0.01
CA PHE A 65 -11.46 -15.93 -0.35
C PHE A 65 -12.98 -15.72 -0.49
N GLU A 66 -13.78 -16.52 0.22
CA GLU A 66 -15.21 -16.26 0.34
C GLU A 66 -15.46 -15.21 1.44
N VAL A 67 -16.26 -14.18 1.15
CA VAL A 67 -16.55 -13.11 2.11
C VAL A 67 -17.34 -13.64 3.31
N ILE A 68 -16.84 -13.39 4.51
CA ILE A 68 -17.48 -13.70 5.79
C ILE A 68 -18.23 -12.47 6.31
N ARG A 69 -17.56 -11.32 6.34
CA ARG A 69 -18.14 -10.03 6.75
C ARG A 69 -17.32 -8.85 6.24
N VAL A 70 -17.95 -7.68 6.20
CA VAL A 70 -17.31 -6.40 5.89
C VAL A 70 -17.49 -5.44 7.07
N SER A 71 -16.54 -4.52 7.26
CA SER A 71 -16.71 -3.42 8.20
C SER A 71 -17.44 -2.26 7.52
N HIS A 72 -18.50 -1.73 8.12
CA HIS A 72 -19.11 -0.47 7.68
C HIS A 72 -18.59 0.74 8.46
N GLU A 73 -18.24 0.53 9.73
CA GLU A 73 -17.58 1.54 10.57
C GLU A 73 -16.11 1.72 10.21
N ALA A 74 -15.59 2.92 10.48
CA ALA A 74 -14.18 3.20 10.27
C ALA A 74 -13.30 2.43 11.26
N VAL A 75 -12.32 1.71 10.73
CA VAL A 75 -11.30 0.99 11.51
C VAL A 75 -10.48 1.96 12.38
N ILE A 76 -10.30 3.18 11.87
CA ILE A 76 -9.61 4.28 12.52
C ILE A 76 -10.29 5.59 12.07
N PRO A 77 -10.65 6.51 12.99
CA PRO A 77 -11.28 7.78 12.61
C PRO A 77 -10.30 8.66 11.83
N LEU A 78 -10.75 9.73 11.16
CA LEU A 78 -9.85 10.72 10.54
C LEU A 78 -9.06 11.52 11.58
N GLY A 79 -7.97 12.14 11.12
CA GLY A 79 -7.17 13.06 11.92
C GLY A 79 -7.92 14.33 12.32
N LYS A 80 -7.37 15.07 13.28
CA LYS A 80 -7.88 16.39 13.66
C LYS A 80 -7.51 17.43 12.60
N LEU A 81 -8.21 18.57 12.60
CA LEU A 81 -7.87 19.72 11.75
C LEU A 81 -6.38 20.07 11.87
N GLY A 82 -5.67 20.12 10.75
CA GLY A 82 -4.26 20.44 10.64
C GLY A 82 -3.29 19.28 10.88
N THR A 83 -3.79 18.08 11.21
CA THR A 83 -2.93 16.88 11.33
C THR A 83 -2.62 16.27 9.97
N PHE A 84 -1.63 15.39 9.92
CA PHE A 84 -1.12 14.82 8.67
C PHE A 84 -2.10 13.85 7.98
N ASP A 85 -3.12 13.38 8.69
CA ASP A 85 -4.14 12.44 8.23
C ASP A 85 -5.57 13.01 8.36
N GLU A 86 -5.69 14.34 8.34
CA GLU A 86 -6.97 15.06 8.40
C GLU A 86 -7.94 14.62 7.29
N HIS A 87 -7.41 14.44 6.07
CA HIS A 87 -8.22 14.18 4.89
C HIS A 87 -8.20 12.72 4.45
N GLY A 88 -7.51 11.84 5.18
CA GLY A 88 -7.62 10.42 4.92
C GLY A 88 -6.40 9.60 5.29
N ILE A 89 -6.60 8.28 5.21
CA ILE A 89 -5.55 7.28 5.38
C ILE A 89 -5.50 6.37 4.16
N PHE A 90 -4.35 6.31 3.49
CA PHE A 90 -4.08 5.42 2.36
C PHE A 90 -2.58 5.32 2.08
N PRO A 91 -1.96 4.12 2.11
CA PRO A 91 -2.48 2.83 2.58
C PRO A 91 -2.59 2.72 4.11
N PHE A 92 -3.00 1.54 4.60
CA PHE A 92 -3.01 1.16 6.01
C PHE A 92 -2.38 -0.23 6.22
N HIS A 93 -1.10 -0.27 6.56
CA HIS A 93 -0.35 -1.51 6.73
C HIS A 93 -0.49 -2.04 8.17
N VAL A 94 -1.07 -3.23 8.32
CA VAL A 94 -1.30 -3.87 9.62
C VAL A 94 -0.35 -5.04 9.80
N THR A 95 0.36 -5.08 10.93
CA THR A 95 1.34 -6.13 11.20
C THR A 95 1.44 -6.47 12.68
N ARG A 96 1.76 -7.73 12.97
CA ARG A 96 2.05 -8.19 14.32
C ARG A 96 3.51 -7.92 14.63
N THR A 97 3.75 -7.28 15.77
CA THR A 97 5.09 -6.94 16.25
C THR A 97 5.28 -7.46 17.68
N ASN A 98 6.50 -7.37 18.19
CA ASN A 98 6.78 -7.64 19.61
C ASN A 98 6.03 -6.69 20.56
N GLY A 99 5.63 -5.51 20.07
CA GLY A 99 4.87 -4.50 20.81
C GLY A 99 3.35 -4.62 20.69
N GLY A 100 2.85 -5.62 19.95
CA GLY A 100 1.41 -5.85 19.72
C GLY A 100 1.01 -5.72 18.25
N LEU A 101 -0.30 -5.57 18.01
CA LEU A 101 -0.86 -5.40 16.67
C LEU A 101 -0.81 -3.92 16.28
N TYR A 102 0.08 -3.59 15.35
CA TYR A 102 0.31 -2.22 14.90
C TYR A 102 -0.35 -1.99 13.53
N GLY A 103 -0.87 -0.78 13.35
CA GLY A 103 -1.34 -0.24 12.08
C GLY A 103 -0.51 0.98 11.72
N TYR A 104 0.35 0.86 10.71
CA TYR A 104 1.10 1.97 10.14
C TYR A 104 0.23 2.66 9.09
N THR A 105 -0.09 3.93 9.33
CA THR A 105 -0.94 4.72 8.44
C THR A 105 -0.10 5.52 7.49
N SER A 106 -0.56 5.73 6.26
CA SER A 106 -0.15 6.90 5.48
C SER A 106 -1.26 7.93 5.56
N GLY A 107 -1.03 8.97 6.34
CA GLY A 107 -1.93 10.11 6.45
C GLY A 107 -1.86 11.00 5.23
N TRP A 108 -3.01 11.50 4.80
CA TRP A 108 -3.13 12.44 3.69
C TRP A 108 -3.72 13.76 4.17
N SER A 109 -3.05 14.85 3.79
CA SER A 109 -3.55 16.21 3.95
C SER A 109 -3.40 17.01 2.67
N ARG A 110 -4.38 17.86 2.39
CA ARG A 110 -4.44 18.65 1.16
C ARG A 110 -3.41 19.77 1.18
N ARG A 111 -2.87 20.08 0.01
CA ARG A 111 -2.00 21.25 -0.25
C ARG A 111 -2.64 22.09 -1.36
N GLU A 112 -2.21 23.34 -1.47
CA GLU A 112 -2.73 24.27 -2.50
C GLU A 112 -1.87 24.26 -3.76
N SER A 113 -0.54 24.39 -3.61
CA SER A 113 0.39 24.40 -4.77
C SER A 113 0.64 23.01 -5.38
N VAL A 114 0.36 21.95 -4.61
CA VAL A 114 0.44 20.54 -5.03
C VAL A 114 -0.77 19.82 -4.43
N SER A 115 -1.09 18.61 -4.88
CA SER A 115 -2.35 17.97 -4.46
C SER A 115 -2.37 17.46 -3.01
N VAL A 116 -1.21 17.11 -2.44
CA VAL A 116 -1.15 16.35 -1.18
C VAL A 116 0.19 16.54 -0.46
N GLU A 117 0.13 16.49 0.88
CA GLU A 117 1.21 16.15 1.79
C GLU A 117 0.88 14.84 2.52
N THR A 118 1.89 14.03 2.85
CA THR A 118 1.68 12.79 3.63
C THR A 118 2.65 12.65 4.78
N GLY A 119 2.28 11.79 5.73
CA GLY A 119 3.17 11.32 6.79
C GLY A 119 2.79 9.91 7.22
N ILE A 120 3.73 9.20 7.83
CA ILE A 120 3.52 7.86 8.36
C ILE A 120 3.14 7.96 9.83
N GLY A 121 1.95 7.51 10.19
CA GLY A 121 1.49 7.41 11.57
C GLY A 121 1.62 6.00 12.12
N LEU A 122 1.41 5.88 13.43
CA LEU A 122 1.32 4.60 14.12
C LEU A 122 0.05 4.56 14.95
N ALA A 123 -0.69 3.46 14.80
CA ALA A 123 -1.85 3.12 15.60
C ALA A 123 -1.72 1.71 16.17
N VAL A 124 -2.42 1.46 17.28
CA VAL A 124 -2.39 0.19 18.01
C VAL A 124 -3.81 -0.34 18.12
N SER A 125 -3.98 -1.64 17.86
CA SER A 125 -5.23 -2.34 18.12
C SER A 125 -5.14 -3.16 19.42
N ARG A 126 -6.25 -3.20 20.15
CA ARG A 126 -6.43 -4.00 21.39
C ARG A 126 -7.63 -4.94 21.33
N ASP A 127 -8.23 -5.07 20.15
CA ASP A 127 -9.45 -5.81 19.86
C ASP A 127 -9.31 -6.67 18.60
N ASP A 128 -8.12 -7.27 18.43
CA ASP A 128 -7.79 -8.14 17.31
C ASP A 128 -8.00 -7.49 15.93
N GLY A 129 -7.64 -6.22 15.83
CA GLY A 129 -7.63 -5.46 14.59
C GLY A 129 -9.02 -5.02 14.13
N LEU A 130 -10.02 -5.01 15.01
CA LEU A 130 -11.33 -4.48 14.66
C LEU A 130 -11.28 -2.96 14.61
N THR A 131 -10.58 -2.35 15.58
CA THR A 131 -10.34 -0.90 15.64
C THR A 131 -8.88 -0.60 16.00
N PHE A 132 -8.44 0.61 15.65
CA PHE A 132 -7.10 1.09 15.93
C PHE A 132 -7.15 2.49 16.55
N GLU A 133 -6.36 2.69 17.60
CA GLU A 133 -6.15 3.98 18.24
C GLU A 133 -4.76 4.52 17.87
N ARG A 134 -4.69 5.76 17.39
CA ARG A 134 -3.41 6.41 17.12
C ARG A 134 -2.60 6.51 18.40
N LEU A 135 -1.29 6.32 18.29
CA LEU A 135 -0.38 6.59 19.41
C LEU A 135 -0.33 8.10 19.73
N GLY A 136 -0.51 8.95 18.72
CA GLY A 136 -0.60 10.40 18.85
C GLY A 136 -1.09 11.08 17.57
N ASP A 137 -1.31 12.40 17.64
CA ASP A 137 -1.79 13.20 16.50
C ASP A 137 -0.70 13.46 15.43
N GLY A 138 0.57 13.23 15.78
CA GLY A 138 1.72 13.45 14.89
C GLY A 138 2.21 12.16 14.23
N PRO A 139 2.86 12.26 13.06
CA PRO A 139 3.45 11.11 12.38
C PRO A 139 4.73 10.63 13.09
N VAL A 140 5.02 9.33 12.98
CA VAL A 140 6.31 8.71 13.38
C VAL A 140 7.39 8.90 12.31
N LEU A 141 7.01 9.13 11.06
CA LEU A 141 7.91 9.50 9.96
C LEU A 141 7.25 10.54 9.05
N SER A 142 7.96 11.61 8.71
CA SER A 142 7.47 12.69 7.84
C SER A 142 8.64 13.32 7.09
N ALA A 143 8.39 14.40 6.34
CA ALA A 143 9.39 15.14 5.60
C ALA A 143 10.60 15.51 6.49
N SER A 144 11.79 15.49 5.89
CA SER A 144 13.06 15.81 6.53
C SER A 144 13.93 16.66 5.61
N VAL A 145 15.14 17.04 6.05
CA VAL A 145 16.08 17.82 5.24
C VAL A 145 16.42 17.11 3.92
N ASP A 146 16.60 15.79 3.96
CA ASP A 146 17.00 14.98 2.80
C ASP A 146 15.81 14.34 2.07
N GLU A 147 14.61 14.40 2.67
CA GLU A 147 13.36 13.86 2.14
C GLU A 147 12.25 14.94 2.29
N PRO A 148 12.31 16.04 1.52
CA PRO A 148 11.55 17.26 1.84
C PRO A 148 10.10 17.25 1.35
N PHE A 149 9.68 16.19 0.67
CA PHE A 149 8.34 16.03 0.11
C PHE A 149 7.57 14.95 0.88
N LEU A 150 6.50 14.43 0.26
CA LEU A 150 5.65 13.39 0.84
C LEU A 150 6.45 12.19 1.36
N VAL A 151 6.04 11.62 2.50
CA VAL A 151 6.56 10.38 3.09
C VAL A 151 5.38 9.47 3.43
N GLY A 152 5.36 8.24 2.94
CA GLY A 152 4.20 7.36 3.03
C GLY A 152 4.47 5.92 2.65
N ASP A 153 3.42 5.17 2.36
CA ASP A 153 3.42 3.77 1.91
C ASP A 153 4.27 2.81 2.78
N PRO A 154 4.10 2.81 4.12
CA PRO A 154 4.90 1.96 5.00
C PRO A 154 4.58 0.47 4.78
N PHE A 155 5.61 -0.34 4.79
CA PHE A 155 5.54 -1.79 4.95
C PHE A 155 6.62 -2.23 5.93
N VAL A 156 6.24 -3.00 6.96
CA VAL A 156 7.14 -3.32 8.07
C VAL A 156 7.36 -4.81 8.19
N VAL A 157 8.63 -5.22 8.04
CA VAL A 157 9.12 -6.56 8.39
C VAL A 157 9.72 -6.52 9.80
N THR A 158 9.26 -7.42 10.68
CA THR A 158 9.85 -7.58 12.01
C THR A 158 10.77 -8.80 12.05
N ARG A 159 12.01 -8.58 12.45
CA ARG A 159 13.04 -9.59 12.74
C ARG A 159 13.72 -9.26 14.07
N GLU A 160 15.03 -9.14 14.12
CA GLU A 160 15.78 -8.64 15.27
C GLU A 160 15.55 -7.15 15.54
N ARG A 161 15.13 -6.43 14.49
CA ARG A 161 14.61 -5.07 14.53
C ARG A 161 13.44 -4.97 13.55
N GLN A 162 12.81 -3.82 13.48
CA GLN A 162 11.85 -3.51 12.43
C GLN A 162 12.55 -2.88 11.24
N TYR A 163 12.20 -3.36 10.05
CA TYR A 163 12.60 -2.82 8.74
C TYR A 163 11.35 -2.24 8.09
N MET A 164 11.29 -0.92 8.00
CA MET A 164 10.23 -0.21 7.29
C MET A 164 10.70 0.16 5.89
N TYR A 165 10.07 -0.42 4.89
CA TYR A 165 10.14 0.07 3.52
C TYR A 165 9.02 1.09 3.31
N TYR A 166 9.36 2.26 2.79
CA TYR A 166 8.43 3.36 2.65
C TYR A 166 8.78 4.16 1.41
N ILE A 167 7.90 5.07 0.99
CA ILE A 167 8.22 6.01 -0.09
C ILE A 167 8.54 7.39 0.43
N TYR A 168 9.41 8.09 -0.29
CA TYR A 168 9.60 9.52 -0.16
C TYR A 168 9.59 10.21 -1.53
N GLY A 169 9.01 11.40 -1.59
CA GLY A 169 9.00 12.22 -2.79
C GLY A 169 10.39 12.77 -3.10
N THR A 170 10.74 12.83 -4.38
CA THR A 170 11.99 13.44 -4.87
C THR A 170 11.75 14.71 -5.66
N THR A 171 10.56 14.89 -6.23
CA THR A 171 10.21 16.09 -7.00
C THR A 171 8.70 16.17 -7.24
N TRP A 172 8.22 17.41 -7.45
CA TRP A 172 6.96 17.71 -8.10
C TRP A 172 7.26 18.35 -9.45
N LYS A 173 6.63 17.87 -10.52
CA LYS A 173 6.82 18.34 -11.88
C LYS A 173 5.48 18.73 -12.48
N GLU A 174 5.42 19.93 -13.04
CA GLU A 174 4.24 20.40 -13.75
C GLU A 174 4.07 19.59 -15.04
N GLY A 175 2.90 18.97 -15.19
CA GLY A 175 2.52 18.21 -16.38
C GLY A 175 2.12 19.12 -17.54
N PRO A 176 1.99 18.55 -18.76
CA PRO A 176 1.53 19.29 -19.93
C PRO A 176 0.11 19.87 -19.79
N ASP A 177 -0.67 19.34 -18.85
CA ASP A 177 -2.03 19.77 -18.49
C ASP A 177 -2.04 20.83 -17.35
N GLY A 178 -0.87 21.28 -16.89
CA GLY A 178 -0.72 22.22 -15.77
C GLY A 178 -0.89 21.58 -14.39
N VAL A 179 -1.05 20.24 -14.31
CA VAL A 179 -1.19 19.53 -13.04
C VAL A 179 0.18 19.05 -12.58
N ALA A 180 0.58 19.45 -11.36
CA ALA A 180 1.82 18.97 -10.77
C ALA A 180 1.69 17.49 -10.35
N GLU A 181 2.58 16.65 -10.87
CA GLU A 181 2.71 15.24 -10.50
C GLU A 181 3.98 15.00 -9.70
N ARG A 182 3.89 14.03 -8.79
CA ARG A 182 4.99 13.66 -7.90
C ARG A 182 5.78 12.47 -8.46
N THR A 183 7.09 12.51 -8.25
CA THR A 183 7.98 11.35 -8.35
C THR A 183 8.42 10.96 -6.95
N TYR A 184 8.44 9.66 -6.64
CA TYR A 184 8.82 9.15 -5.33
C TYR A 184 9.53 7.79 -5.44
N LYS A 185 10.36 7.47 -4.46
CA LYS A 185 11.24 6.29 -4.45
C LYS A 185 11.05 5.49 -3.17
N ILE A 186 11.30 4.19 -3.26
CA ILE A 186 11.30 3.31 -2.08
C ILE A 186 12.62 3.47 -1.31
N ALA A 187 12.49 3.73 -0.02
CA ALA A 187 13.58 3.84 0.94
C ALA A 187 13.40 2.87 2.11
N LEU A 188 14.47 2.67 2.87
CA LEU A 188 14.50 1.85 4.07
C LEU A 188 14.71 2.74 5.31
N ALA A 189 13.99 2.42 6.39
CA ALA A 189 14.27 2.89 7.73
C ALA A 189 14.19 1.71 8.72
N THR A 190 14.93 1.79 9.83
CA THR A 190 14.93 0.73 10.85
C THR A 190 14.58 1.27 12.24
N SER A 191 13.94 0.44 13.05
CA SER A 191 13.55 0.80 14.42
C SER A 191 13.68 -0.39 15.38
N THR A 192 13.94 -0.12 16.66
CA THR A 192 13.92 -1.11 17.74
C THR A 192 12.65 -1.06 18.59
N ASP A 193 11.89 0.04 18.53
CA ASP A 193 10.65 0.26 19.30
C ASP A 193 9.41 0.39 18.41
N GLY A 194 9.62 0.49 17.10
CA GLY A 194 8.62 0.70 16.07
C GLY A 194 7.97 2.06 16.01
N GLN A 195 8.55 3.03 16.73
CA GLN A 195 8.09 4.40 16.84
C GLN A 195 9.16 5.38 16.35
N SER A 196 10.41 5.12 16.71
CA SER A 196 11.58 5.93 16.37
C SER A 196 12.38 5.24 15.26
N PHE A 197 12.46 5.87 14.09
CA PHE A 197 13.09 5.26 12.91
C PHE A 197 14.38 5.98 12.49
N THR A 198 15.41 5.19 12.21
CA THR A 198 16.65 5.64 11.56
C THR A 198 16.54 5.38 10.06
N ARG A 199 16.67 6.43 9.23
CA ARG A 199 16.60 6.33 7.76
C ARG A 199 17.92 5.87 7.16
N HIS A 200 17.83 5.07 6.10
CA HIS A 200 18.98 4.55 5.33
C HIS A 200 18.95 4.98 3.86
N GLY A 201 17.87 5.63 3.42
CA GLY A 201 17.72 6.14 2.06
C GLY A 201 17.19 5.08 1.08
N ARG A 202 17.32 5.40 -0.20
CA ARG A 202 16.76 4.66 -1.33
C ARG A 202 17.32 3.23 -1.46
N VAL A 203 16.45 2.26 -1.75
CA VAL A 203 16.84 0.83 -1.88
C VAL A 203 16.54 0.20 -3.25
N VAL A 204 15.66 0.76 -4.08
CA VAL A 204 15.34 0.20 -5.41
C VAL A 204 15.79 1.13 -6.54
N PRO A 205 16.62 0.70 -7.50
CA PRO A 205 17.03 1.51 -8.66
C PRO A 205 15.88 1.71 -9.66
N ASP A 206 16.01 2.71 -10.54
CA ASP A 206 14.99 3.02 -11.56
C ASP A 206 15.13 2.08 -12.76
N ALA A 207 14.01 1.63 -13.34
CA ALA A 207 14.00 0.96 -14.64
C ALA A 207 13.59 1.91 -15.77
N ILE A 208 12.90 3.00 -15.46
CA ILE A 208 12.49 4.04 -16.41
C ILE A 208 12.88 5.43 -15.91
N GLN A 209 12.92 6.40 -16.84
CA GLN A 209 13.14 7.80 -16.48
C GLN A 209 11.99 8.31 -15.61
N ASP A 210 12.32 9.04 -14.54
CA ASP A 210 11.34 9.65 -13.65
C ASP A 210 10.31 8.64 -13.10
N GLU A 211 10.79 7.45 -12.78
CA GLU A 211 9.98 6.36 -12.21
C GLU A 211 9.42 6.73 -10.85
N SER A 212 8.14 6.44 -10.61
CA SER A 212 7.55 6.49 -9.28
C SER A 212 7.34 5.09 -8.75
N GLN A 213 7.89 4.76 -7.57
CA GLN A 213 7.87 3.42 -6.96
C GLN A 213 7.03 3.44 -5.68
N ALA A 214 5.99 2.61 -5.57
CA ALA A 214 5.02 2.64 -4.46
C ALA A 214 4.68 1.25 -3.90
N LEU A 215 4.17 1.26 -2.67
CA LEU A 215 3.66 0.11 -1.94
C LEU A 215 4.56 -1.13 -2.03
N PRO A 216 5.78 -1.07 -1.44
CA PRO A 216 6.61 -2.25 -1.30
C PRO A 216 5.91 -3.28 -0.39
N THR A 217 6.11 -4.55 -0.68
CA THR A 217 5.76 -5.66 0.20
C THR A 217 6.91 -6.66 0.17
N VAL A 218 7.34 -7.10 1.35
CA VAL A 218 8.49 -8.01 1.51
C VAL A 218 8.04 -9.31 2.15
N PHE A 219 8.45 -10.42 1.54
CA PHE A 219 8.21 -11.77 2.02
C PHE A 219 9.48 -12.63 1.90
N GLU A 220 9.49 -13.79 2.55
CA GLU A 220 10.60 -14.72 2.55
C GLU A 220 10.19 -16.03 1.87
N ALA A 221 10.95 -16.47 0.88
CA ALA A 221 10.73 -17.74 0.21
C ALA A 221 12.08 -18.31 -0.26
N ASP A 222 12.21 -19.65 -0.24
CA ASP A 222 13.45 -20.36 -0.62
C ASP A 222 14.73 -19.80 0.04
N GLY A 223 14.63 -19.37 1.31
CA GLY A 223 15.75 -18.83 2.08
C GLY A 223 16.23 -17.44 1.67
N ARG A 224 15.43 -16.69 0.89
CA ARG A 224 15.73 -15.32 0.44
C ARG A 224 14.58 -14.37 0.70
N TYR A 225 14.87 -13.07 0.78
CA TYR A 225 13.88 -12.02 0.85
C TYR A 225 13.52 -11.49 -0.53
N HIS A 226 12.24 -11.24 -0.71
CA HIS A 226 11.63 -10.86 -1.97
C HIS A 226 10.78 -9.62 -1.75
N MET A 227 10.98 -8.59 -2.56
CA MET A 227 10.17 -7.38 -2.56
C MET A 227 9.37 -7.32 -3.85
N VAL A 228 8.04 -7.23 -3.72
CA VAL A 228 7.16 -6.81 -4.81
C VAL A 228 6.77 -5.36 -4.55
N PHE A 229 6.75 -4.53 -5.57
CA PHE A 229 6.29 -3.15 -5.49
C PHE A 229 5.56 -2.80 -6.77
N CYS A 230 4.91 -1.65 -6.85
CA CYS A 230 4.39 -1.14 -8.11
C CYS A 230 5.16 0.10 -8.55
N PHE A 231 5.31 0.27 -9.86
CA PHE A 231 5.96 1.44 -10.41
C PHE A 231 5.26 1.97 -11.65
N ARG A 232 5.41 3.26 -11.91
CA ARG A 232 4.77 3.97 -13.02
C ARG A 232 5.60 5.15 -13.50
N ASP A 233 5.23 5.66 -14.66
CA ASP A 233 5.72 6.95 -15.15
C ASP A 233 5.16 8.10 -14.30
N THR A 234 5.90 9.20 -14.21
CA THR A 234 5.42 10.42 -13.52
C THR A 234 4.16 10.98 -14.18
N PHE A 235 4.07 10.95 -15.52
CA PHE A 235 2.98 11.53 -16.30
C PHE A 235 2.24 10.50 -17.17
N GLY A 236 0.96 10.76 -17.47
CA GLY A 236 0.15 9.94 -18.38
C GLY A 236 -0.35 8.61 -17.80
N PHE A 237 0.06 8.26 -16.59
CA PHE A 237 -0.26 6.99 -15.91
C PHE A 237 -1.74 6.74 -15.62
N ARG A 238 -2.62 7.74 -15.78
CA ARG A 238 -4.07 7.59 -15.61
C ARG A 238 -4.81 7.25 -16.91
N THR A 239 -4.20 7.53 -18.06
CA THR A 239 -4.88 7.48 -19.38
C THR A 239 -4.17 6.59 -20.39
N ASP A 240 -2.86 6.35 -20.20
CA ASP A 240 -2.06 5.45 -21.03
C ASP A 240 -1.65 4.23 -20.20
N PRO A 241 -2.23 3.03 -20.48
CA PRO A 241 -1.87 1.81 -19.78
C PRO A 241 -0.37 1.51 -19.78
N THR A 242 0.38 1.88 -20.83
CA THR A 242 1.83 1.62 -20.90
C THR A 242 2.63 2.44 -19.88
N ARG A 243 2.04 3.54 -19.41
CA ARG A 243 2.58 4.45 -18.39
C ARG A 243 1.97 4.23 -16.99
N GLY A 244 0.87 3.49 -16.93
CA GLY A 244 0.19 3.11 -15.70
C GLY A 244 1.05 2.24 -14.80
N TYR A 245 0.56 1.99 -13.59
CA TYR A 245 1.24 1.09 -12.68
C TYR A 245 1.37 -0.33 -13.28
N ARG A 246 2.50 -0.93 -12.95
CA ARG A 246 2.82 -2.34 -13.15
C ARG A 246 3.66 -2.81 -11.97
N LEU A 247 3.75 -4.12 -11.78
CA LEU A 247 4.51 -4.69 -10.68
C LEU A 247 6.01 -4.78 -11.04
N GLY A 248 6.84 -4.43 -10.07
CA GLY A 248 8.29 -4.60 -10.10
C GLY A 248 8.73 -5.54 -8.99
N TYR A 249 9.96 -6.02 -9.11
CA TYR A 249 10.51 -7.02 -8.19
C TYR A 249 11.96 -6.78 -7.87
N ALA A 250 12.32 -7.02 -6.62
CA ALA A 250 13.69 -7.05 -6.15
C ALA A 250 13.88 -8.19 -5.15
N TYR A 251 15.13 -8.60 -4.96
CA TYR A 251 15.50 -9.60 -3.97
C TYR A 251 16.67 -9.13 -3.10
N SER A 252 16.77 -9.69 -1.90
CA SER A 252 17.81 -9.39 -0.92
C SER A 252 18.12 -10.62 -0.08
N ASP A 253 19.38 -10.75 0.34
CA ASP A 253 19.81 -11.79 1.28
C ASP A 253 19.87 -11.28 2.74
N ASP A 254 19.69 -9.97 2.97
CA ASP A 254 19.91 -9.33 4.29
C ASP A 254 18.90 -8.24 4.68
N LEU A 255 17.83 -8.04 3.88
CA LEU A 255 16.80 -6.99 4.03
C LEU A 255 17.31 -5.55 3.78
N VAL A 256 18.59 -5.34 3.54
CA VAL A 256 19.19 -4.00 3.40
C VAL A 256 19.58 -3.74 1.95
N ASP A 257 20.35 -4.65 1.36
CA ASP A 257 20.85 -4.53 0.00
C ASP A 257 19.91 -5.27 -0.95
N TRP A 258 19.31 -4.52 -1.88
CA TRP A 258 18.30 -5.02 -2.82
C TRP A 258 18.80 -5.00 -4.26
N THR A 259 18.58 -6.10 -4.97
CA THR A 259 18.82 -6.21 -6.42
C THR A 259 17.50 -6.31 -7.16
N ARG A 260 17.21 -5.35 -8.05
CA ARG A 260 16.00 -5.33 -8.87
C ARG A 260 16.11 -6.29 -10.06
N ASP A 261 15.05 -7.08 -10.29
CA ASP A 261 14.93 -8.03 -11.40
C ASP A 261 13.45 -8.23 -11.81
N ASP A 262 12.82 -7.20 -12.37
CA ASP A 262 11.38 -7.21 -12.67
C ASP A 262 10.93 -8.44 -13.50
N ALA A 263 11.79 -8.92 -14.41
CA ALA A 263 11.48 -10.07 -15.26
C ALA A 263 11.31 -11.38 -14.46
N ALA A 264 11.99 -11.52 -13.32
CA ALA A 264 11.88 -12.69 -12.46
C ALA A 264 10.55 -12.78 -11.70
N LEU A 265 9.78 -11.69 -11.62
CA LEU A 265 8.46 -11.70 -10.99
C LEU A 265 7.50 -12.62 -11.76
N GLY A 266 7.55 -12.60 -13.10
CA GLY A 266 6.66 -13.39 -13.95
C GLY A 266 5.17 -13.06 -13.76
N PHE A 267 4.85 -11.79 -13.51
CA PHE A 267 3.49 -11.29 -13.33
C PHE A 267 3.16 -10.24 -14.38
N GLU A 268 2.22 -10.56 -15.27
CA GLU A 268 1.82 -9.70 -16.37
C GLU A 268 0.31 -9.45 -16.34
N ARG A 269 -0.09 -8.30 -16.87
CA ARG A 269 -1.50 -7.89 -17.02
C ARG A 269 -2.30 -8.94 -17.78
N SER A 270 -3.56 -9.06 -17.42
CA SER A 270 -4.48 -9.89 -18.18
C SER A 270 -4.75 -9.25 -19.55
N ASP A 271 -5.01 -10.06 -20.57
CA ASP A 271 -5.37 -9.54 -21.90
C ASP A 271 -6.67 -8.71 -21.88
N THR A 272 -7.58 -9.05 -20.96
CA THR A 272 -8.89 -8.41 -20.78
C THR A 272 -9.33 -8.47 -19.32
N GLY A 273 -10.27 -7.61 -18.94
CA GLY A 273 -10.90 -7.63 -17.62
C GLY A 273 -10.40 -6.55 -16.66
N TRP A 274 -10.61 -6.82 -15.37
CA TRP A 274 -10.46 -5.85 -14.28
C TRP A 274 -9.01 -5.39 -14.01
N ASP A 275 -8.01 -6.10 -14.52
CA ASP A 275 -6.57 -5.84 -14.33
C ASP A 275 -5.79 -5.74 -15.67
N ALA A 276 -6.49 -5.45 -16.76
CA ALA A 276 -5.89 -5.40 -18.10
C ALA A 276 -5.08 -4.11 -18.37
N ASP A 277 -5.45 -2.99 -17.76
CA ASP A 277 -4.80 -1.69 -17.95
C ASP A 277 -3.76 -1.40 -16.87
N MET A 278 -3.94 -1.94 -15.67
CA MET A 278 -3.13 -1.61 -14.49
C MET A 278 -3.03 -2.77 -13.51
N GLU A 279 -1.85 -2.91 -12.92
CA GLU A 279 -1.62 -3.75 -11.74
C GLU A 279 -0.87 -2.90 -10.72
N CYS A 280 -1.49 -2.67 -9.57
CA CYS A 280 -0.92 -1.81 -8.55
C CYS A 280 -1.18 -2.30 -7.14
N TYR A 281 -0.47 -1.68 -6.21
CA TYR A 281 -0.72 -1.80 -4.78
C TYR A 281 -0.60 -3.24 -4.26
N PRO A 282 0.57 -3.89 -4.50
CA PRO A 282 0.77 -5.27 -4.12
C PRO A 282 0.87 -5.43 -2.59
N HIS A 283 0.35 -6.54 -2.09
CA HIS A 283 0.60 -7.01 -0.74
C HIS A 283 0.76 -8.53 -0.73
N VAL A 284 1.94 -9.01 -0.39
CA VAL A 284 2.21 -10.45 -0.26
C VAL A 284 2.05 -10.86 1.20
N PHE A 285 1.32 -11.96 1.41
CA PHE A 285 1.13 -12.55 2.73
C PHE A 285 1.16 -14.07 2.65
N GLU A 286 1.54 -14.72 3.76
CA GLU A 286 1.55 -16.18 3.86
C GLU A 286 0.29 -16.67 4.58
N MET A 287 -0.41 -17.64 3.99
CA MET A 287 -1.56 -18.29 4.60
C MET A 287 -1.53 -19.78 4.28
N LYS A 288 -1.61 -20.63 5.32
CA LYS A 288 -1.58 -22.10 5.21
C LYS A 288 -0.35 -22.60 4.40
N GLY A 289 0.83 -22.02 4.63
CA GLY A 289 2.08 -22.43 3.98
C GLY A 289 2.21 -22.02 2.51
N ARG A 290 1.38 -21.07 2.04
CA ARG A 290 1.41 -20.56 0.66
C ARG A 290 1.46 -19.04 0.67
N HIS A 291 2.20 -18.48 -0.26
CA HIS A 291 2.25 -17.04 -0.49
C HIS A 291 1.15 -16.60 -1.45
N TYR A 292 0.40 -15.59 -1.05
CA TYR A 292 -0.63 -14.94 -1.85
C TYR A 292 -0.26 -13.49 -2.08
N LEU A 293 -0.51 -13.00 -3.28
CA LEU A 293 -0.35 -11.61 -3.67
C LEU A 293 -1.75 -11.00 -3.84
N LEU A 294 -2.09 -10.02 -3.01
CA LEU A 294 -3.22 -9.11 -3.25
C LEU A 294 -2.75 -7.97 -4.13
N TYR A 295 -3.62 -7.51 -5.02
CA TYR A 295 -3.33 -6.36 -5.89
C TYR A 295 -4.62 -5.72 -6.39
N ASN A 296 -4.55 -4.43 -6.67
CA ASN A 296 -5.58 -3.70 -7.38
C ASN A 296 -5.32 -3.73 -8.89
N GLY A 297 -6.42 -3.69 -9.64
CA GLY A 297 -6.42 -3.64 -11.09
C GLY A 297 -6.60 -2.21 -11.61
N ASN A 298 -7.40 -2.09 -12.66
CA ASN A 298 -7.73 -0.86 -13.37
C ASN A 298 -8.21 0.27 -12.44
N ALA A 299 -7.97 1.50 -12.87
CA ALA A 299 -8.40 2.72 -12.17
C ALA A 299 -8.03 2.74 -10.68
N PHE A 300 -6.86 2.19 -10.30
CA PHE A 300 -6.36 2.17 -8.93
C PHE A 300 -7.26 1.41 -7.94
N GLY A 301 -7.97 0.37 -8.41
CA GLY A 301 -8.85 -0.45 -7.56
C GLY A 301 -10.24 0.13 -7.38
N HIS A 302 -10.76 0.81 -8.41
CA HIS A 302 -12.14 1.30 -8.44
C HIS A 302 -13.13 0.16 -8.16
N ASP A 303 -12.96 -0.96 -8.86
CA ASP A 303 -13.84 -2.13 -8.74
C ASP A 303 -13.42 -3.09 -7.62
N GLY A 304 -12.38 -2.76 -6.87
CA GLY A 304 -11.84 -3.59 -5.79
C GLY A 304 -10.50 -4.24 -6.10
N PHE A 305 -10.32 -5.48 -5.67
CA PHE A 305 -9.02 -6.17 -5.72
C PHE A 305 -9.11 -7.67 -5.98
N GLY A 306 -8.02 -8.19 -6.52
CA GLY A 306 -7.83 -9.60 -6.80
C GLY A 306 -6.70 -10.22 -6.01
N ALA A 307 -6.50 -11.51 -6.27
CA ALA A 307 -5.41 -12.27 -5.69
C ALA A 307 -4.68 -13.12 -6.72
N ALA A 308 -3.47 -13.50 -6.39
CA ALA A 308 -2.70 -14.54 -7.04
C ALA A 308 -2.00 -15.40 -5.98
N VAL A 309 -1.57 -16.59 -6.35
CA VAL A 309 -0.85 -17.51 -5.48
C VAL A 309 0.48 -17.90 -6.10
N LEU A 310 1.54 -17.90 -5.29
CA LEU A 310 2.86 -18.33 -5.71
C LEU A 310 2.87 -19.86 -5.85
N GLU A 311 3.19 -20.36 -7.04
CA GLU A 311 3.33 -21.80 -7.31
C GLU A 311 4.79 -22.25 -7.26
N ASP A 312 5.71 -21.35 -7.60
CA ASP A 312 7.15 -21.62 -7.65
C ASP A 312 7.95 -20.32 -7.47
N VAL A 313 9.10 -20.40 -6.81
CA VAL A 313 10.00 -19.26 -6.53
C VAL A 313 10.96 -19.05 -7.70
#